data_AF-A0A6P8N528-F1
#
_entry.id   AF-A0A6P8N528-F1
#
_cell.length_a   1.000
_cell.length_b   1.000
_cell.length_c   1.000
_cell.angle_alpha   90.00
_cell.angle_beta   90.00
_cell.angle_gamma   90.00
#
_symmetry.space_group_name_H-M   'P 1'
#
loop_
_entity.id
_entity.type
_entity.pdbx_description
1 polymer ?
#
loop_
_entity_poly.entity_id
_entity_poly.type
_entity_poly.pdbx_seq_one_letter_code
_entity_poly.pdbx_strand_id
1 'polypeptide(L)'
;MSVELESTANLEEIYTWMEQIPFSKPKKNLARDFSDGVFMAELLKRYYPRYVDIHNYIPGNSIAKKIDNWCTLNRKVLSKLDVKLGKDVINQLANSQPGVIEKILIELRAKILKDCNADRNSLYAEYEEDEKKEVVKSVLNPEEIANKTVPRHVFVRLKQELEEKNELINILHQKVSHLESLIKLKDQRITDLTSQIIKPIEQSITPRTFAASTISKLRTKI
;
A
#
# COMPACT_ATOMS: atom_id res chain seq x y z
N MET A 1 10.86 -22.40 -31.29
CA MET A 1 12.02 -21.55 -30.96
C MET A 1 11.66 -20.07 -30.83
N SER A 2 10.79 -19.50 -31.67
CA SER A 2 10.39 -18.08 -31.54
C SER A 2 9.49 -17.77 -30.33
N VAL A 3 8.60 -18.71 -29.95
CA VAL A 3 7.64 -18.51 -28.84
C VAL A 3 8.34 -18.49 -27.47
N GLU A 4 9.42 -19.25 -27.30
CA GLU A 4 10.16 -19.31 -26.03
C GLU A 4 10.97 -18.03 -25.75
N LEU A 5 11.55 -17.43 -26.80
CA LEU A 5 12.30 -16.17 -26.71
C LEU A 5 11.39 -14.97 -26.37
N GLU A 6 10.17 -14.97 -26.92
CA GLU A 6 9.17 -13.94 -26.61
C GLU A 6 8.70 -14.03 -25.15
N SER A 7 8.51 -15.25 -24.62
CA SER A 7 8.17 -15.44 -23.21
C SER A 7 9.28 -15.01 -22.25
N THR A 8 10.57 -15.16 -22.61
CA THR A 8 11.68 -14.69 -21.76
C THR A 8 11.84 -13.17 -21.79
N ALA A 9 11.67 -12.53 -22.94
CA ALA A 9 11.76 -11.07 -23.06
C ALA A 9 10.63 -10.36 -22.29
N ASN A 10 9.40 -10.86 -22.42
CA ASN A 10 8.26 -10.35 -21.66
C ASN A 10 8.46 -10.52 -20.15
N LEU A 11 9.12 -11.59 -19.73
CA LEU A 11 9.40 -11.87 -18.33
C LEU A 11 10.42 -10.88 -17.75
N GLU A 12 11.52 -10.64 -18.46
CA GLU A 12 12.56 -9.69 -18.06
C GLU A 12 12.00 -8.27 -17.91
N GLU A 13 11.15 -7.83 -18.84
CA GLU A 13 10.49 -6.53 -18.74
C GLU A 13 9.58 -6.41 -17.51
N ILE A 14 8.85 -7.47 -17.14
CA ILE A 14 8.03 -7.49 -15.92
C ILE A 14 8.93 -7.37 -14.70
N TYR A 15 10.05 -8.10 -14.67
CA TYR A 15 11.02 -8.04 -13.57
C TYR A 15 11.58 -6.62 -13.40
N THR A 16 12.02 -5.97 -14.48
CA THR A 16 12.52 -4.59 -14.45
C THR A 16 11.44 -3.60 -14.02
N TRP A 17 10.23 -3.70 -14.57
CA TRP A 17 9.11 -2.84 -14.17
C TRP A 17 8.80 -2.99 -12.68
N MET A 18 8.80 -4.23 -12.21
CA MET A 18 8.56 -4.56 -10.82
C MET A 18 9.66 -4.02 -9.89
N GLU A 19 10.94 -4.03 -10.29
CA GLU A 19 12.04 -3.46 -9.49
C GLU A 19 11.94 -1.95 -9.29
N GLN A 20 11.37 -1.22 -10.25
CA GLN A 20 11.18 0.24 -10.14
C GLN A 20 10.14 0.62 -9.06
N ILE A 21 9.32 -0.33 -8.62
CA ILE A 21 8.27 -0.10 -7.63
C ILE A 21 8.85 -0.42 -6.25
N PRO A 22 8.91 0.55 -5.31
CA PRO A 22 9.32 0.27 -3.94
C PRO A 22 8.22 -0.54 -3.24
N PHE A 23 8.44 -1.85 -3.12
CA PHE A 23 7.62 -2.76 -2.34
C PHE A 23 8.15 -2.86 -0.91
N SER A 24 7.29 -3.22 0.05
CA SER A 24 7.69 -3.34 1.46
C SER A 24 8.66 -4.49 1.75
N LYS A 25 8.84 -5.44 0.81
CA LYS A 25 9.72 -6.61 0.97
C LYS A 25 10.53 -6.90 -0.30
N PRO A 26 11.79 -7.36 -0.15
CA PRO A 26 12.63 -7.78 -1.29
C PRO A 26 12.07 -9.06 -1.90
N LYS A 27 12.05 -9.12 -3.23
CA LYS A 27 11.45 -10.23 -4.00
C LYS A 27 12.47 -11.30 -4.31
N LYS A 28 12.04 -12.56 -4.28
CA LYS A 28 12.85 -13.68 -4.75
C LYS A 28 12.08 -14.62 -5.69
N ASN A 29 10.75 -14.68 -5.58
CA ASN A 29 9.93 -15.58 -6.40
C ASN A 29 8.53 -14.99 -6.62
N LEU A 30 8.22 -14.53 -7.85
CA LEU A 30 6.94 -13.90 -8.18
C LEU A 30 5.74 -14.78 -7.82
N ALA A 31 5.73 -16.04 -8.26
CA ALA A 31 4.59 -16.92 -8.02
C ALA A 31 4.29 -17.08 -6.51
N ARG A 32 5.34 -17.18 -5.68
CA ARG A 32 5.19 -17.28 -4.22
C ARG A 32 4.82 -15.96 -3.57
N ASP A 33 5.51 -14.89 -3.93
CA ASP A 33 5.39 -13.56 -3.30
C ASP A 33 4.02 -12.93 -3.59
N PHE A 34 3.42 -13.21 -4.76
CA PHE A 34 2.07 -12.78 -5.10
C PHE A 34 0.97 -13.73 -4.61
N SER A 35 1.29 -14.95 -4.18
CA SER A 35 0.29 -15.99 -3.92
C SER A 35 -0.77 -15.60 -2.89
N ASP A 36 -0.44 -14.72 -1.94
CA ASP A 36 -1.38 -14.25 -0.91
C ASP A 36 -2.23 -13.04 -1.31
N GLY A 37 -2.00 -12.47 -2.50
CA GLY A 37 -2.72 -11.33 -3.04
C GLY A 37 -2.40 -9.99 -2.38
N VAL A 38 -1.64 -9.97 -1.27
CA VAL A 38 -1.27 -8.72 -0.57
C VAL A 38 -0.30 -7.92 -1.42
N PHE A 39 0.65 -8.61 -2.04
CA PHE A 39 1.63 -7.98 -2.93
C PHE A 39 0.98 -7.37 -4.18
N MET A 40 -0.05 -8.04 -4.71
CA MET A 40 -0.86 -7.51 -5.80
C MET A 40 -1.66 -6.27 -5.36
N ALA A 41 -2.17 -6.26 -4.13
CA ALA A 41 -2.85 -5.10 -3.57
C ALA A 41 -1.87 -3.91 -3.43
N GLU A 42 -0.66 -4.12 -2.92
CA GLU A 42 0.37 -3.07 -2.83
C GLU A 42 0.69 -2.47 -4.21
N LEU A 43 0.89 -3.34 -5.22
CA LEU A 43 1.11 -2.90 -6.60
C LEU A 43 -0.06 -2.03 -7.10
N LEU A 44 -1.29 -2.51 -6.96
CA LEU A 44 -2.48 -1.80 -7.42
C LEU A 44 -2.76 -0.52 -6.63
N LYS A 45 -2.36 -0.43 -5.36
CA LYS A 45 -2.52 0.78 -4.54
C LYS A 45 -1.72 1.96 -5.10
N ARG A 46 -0.59 1.69 -5.76
CA ARG A 46 0.27 2.74 -6.35
C ARG A 46 -0.36 3.40 -7.55
N TYR A 47 -1.00 2.62 -8.41
CA TYR A 47 -1.64 3.11 -9.64
C TYR A 47 -3.10 3.53 -9.40
N TYR A 48 -3.81 2.83 -8.51
CA TYR A 48 -5.22 3.05 -8.22
C TYR A 48 -5.48 3.21 -6.72
N PRO A 49 -4.94 4.27 -6.08
CA PRO A 49 -5.02 4.45 -4.63
C PRO A 49 -6.44 4.55 -4.08
N ARG A 50 -7.43 4.90 -4.91
CA ARG A 50 -8.84 5.01 -4.54
C ARG A 50 -9.57 3.66 -4.46
N TYR A 51 -9.12 2.64 -5.20
CA TYR A 51 -9.81 1.35 -5.29
C TYR A 51 -9.24 0.31 -4.35
N VAL A 52 -7.96 0.45 -3.98
CA VAL A 52 -7.30 -0.49 -3.10
C VAL A 52 -7.23 0.05 -1.69
N ASP A 53 -7.62 -0.79 -0.75
CA ASP A 53 -7.40 -0.52 0.65
C ASP A 53 -6.67 -1.69 1.31
N ILE A 54 -5.40 -1.45 1.63
CA ILE A 54 -4.42 -2.48 2.04
C ILE A 54 -4.86 -3.21 3.31
N HIS A 55 -5.59 -2.55 4.21
CA HIS A 55 -6.02 -3.17 5.47
C HIS A 55 -7.04 -4.31 5.27
N ASN A 56 -7.65 -4.42 4.08
CA ASN A 56 -8.55 -5.52 3.74
C ASN A 56 -7.82 -6.82 3.40
N TYR A 57 -6.50 -6.81 3.26
CA TYR A 57 -5.71 -7.95 2.83
C TYR A 57 -4.75 -8.37 3.94
N ILE A 58 -4.98 -9.55 4.49
CA ILE A 58 -4.19 -10.06 5.62
C ILE A 58 -3.16 -11.06 5.07
N PRO A 59 -1.86 -10.83 5.27
CA PRO A 59 -0.84 -11.77 4.82
C PRO A 59 -0.98 -13.10 5.57
N GLY A 60 -0.83 -14.21 4.85
CA GLY A 60 -0.98 -15.53 5.45
C GLY A 60 -0.67 -16.68 4.50
N ASN A 61 -0.27 -17.81 5.08
CA ASN A 61 0.09 -19.01 4.32
C ASN A 61 -1.09 -19.96 4.07
N SER A 62 -2.23 -19.74 4.73
CA SER A 62 -3.42 -20.58 4.55
C SER A 62 -4.04 -20.36 3.17
N ILE A 63 -4.21 -21.44 2.40
CA ILE A 63 -4.81 -21.40 1.06
C ILE A 63 -6.19 -20.73 1.08
N ALA A 64 -7.02 -21.03 2.08
CA ALA A 64 -8.33 -20.38 2.24
C ALA A 64 -8.20 -18.85 2.35
N LYS A 65 -7.27 -18.36 3.18
CA LYS A 65 -7.01 -16.92 3.32
C LYS A 65 -6.49 -16.29 2.04
N LYS A 66 -5.61 -16.99 1.32
CA LYS A 66 -5.10 -16.53 0.02
C LYS A 66 -6.24 -16.39 -1.00
N ILE A 67 -7.12 -17.39 -1.07
CA ILE A 67 -8.30 -17.36 -1.94
C ILE A 67 -9.23 -16.20 -1.55
N ASP A 68 -9.47 -15.97 -0.26
CA ASP A 68 -10.31 -14.87 0.22
C ASP A 68 -9.73 -13.49 -0.14
N ASN A 69 -8.42 -13.32 0.02
CA ASN A 69 -7.70 -12.11 -0.40
C ASN A 69 -7.87 -11.88 -1.91
N TRP A 70 -7.63 -12.91 -2.74
CA TRP A 70 -7.80 -12.82 -4.19
C TRP A 70 -9.25 -12.59 -4.62
N CYS A 71 -10.23 -13.19 -3.95
CA CYS A 71 -11.66 -12.94 -4.19
C CYS A 71 -12.02 -11.50 -3.87
N THR A 72 -11.48 -10.96 -2.78
CA THR A 72 -11.66 -9.56 -2.39
C THR A 72 -11.04 -8.62 -3.39
N LEU A 73 -9.82 -8.91 -3.85
CA LEU A 73 -9.11 -8.13 -4.86
C LEU A 73 -9.84 -8.15 -6.20
N ASN A 74 -10.32 -9.32 -6.63
CA ASN A 74 -11.11 -9.48 -7.85
C ASN A 74 -12.40 -8.65 -7.80
N ARG A 75 -13.15 -8.74 -6.69
CA ARG A 75 -14.42 -8.04 -6.52
C ARG A 75 -14.27 -6.53 -6.36
N LYS A 76 -13.33 -6.06 -5.54
CA LYS A 76 -13.19 -4.63 -5.19
C LYS A 76 -12.36 -3.84 -6.20
N VAL A 77 -11.33 -4.46 -6.78
CA VAL A 77 -10.30 -3.76 -7.56
C VAL A 77 -10.35 -4.17 -9.02
N LEU A 78 -10.16 -5.46 -9.33
CA LEU A 78 -10.03 -5.90 -10.72
C LEU A 78 -11.33 -5.71 -11.51
N SER A 79 -12.49 -5.90 -10.87
CA SER A 79 -13.80 -5.61 -11.47
C SER A 79 -13.94 -4.15 -11.95
N LYS A 80 -13.26 -3.20 -11.30
CA LYS A 80 -13.23 -1.78 -11.69
C LYS A 80 -12.26 -1.51 -12.84
N LEU A 81 -11.27 -2.38 -13.02
CA LEU A 81 -10.32 -2.36 -14.13
C LEU A 81 -10.81 -3.17 -15.35
N ASP A 82 -12.04 -3.71 -15.27
CA ASP A 82 -12.62 -4.62 -16.26
C ASP A 82 -11.81 -5.92 -16.46
N VAL A 83 -11.05 -6.32 -15.43
CA VAL A 83 -10.33 -7.60 -15.37
C VAL A 83 -11.11 -8.52 -14.44
N LYS A 84 -11.55 -9.68 -14.94
CA LYS A 84 -12.31 -10.65 -14.14
C LYS A 84 -11.57 -11.96 -14.05
N LEU A 85 -11.06 -12.28 -12.87
CA LEU A 85 -10.42 -13.56 -12.62
C LEU A 85 -11.47 -14.65 -12.36
N GLY A 86 -11.36 -15.75 -13.08
CA GLY A 86 -12.15 -16.96 -12.81
C GLY A 86 -11.73 -17.63 -11.50
N LYS A 87 -12.64 -18.41 -10.90
CA LYS A 87 -12.35 -19.15 -9.65
C LYS A 87 -11.16 -20.10 -9.79
N ASP A 88 -11.00 -20.71 -10.96
CA ASP A 88 -9.88 -21.60 -11.27
C ASP A 88 -8.53 -20.87 -11.23
N VAL A 89 -8.45 -19.70 -11.88
CA VAL A 89 -7.26 -18.84 -11.87
C VAL A 89 -6.92 -18.37 -10.45
N ILE A 90 -7.93 -18.01 -9.65
CA ILE A 90 -7.74 -17.63 -8.24
C ILE A 90 -7.15 -18.80 -7.44
N ASN A 91 -7.63 -20.02 -7.65
CA ASN A 91 -7.08 -21.19 -6.99
C ASN A 91 -5.63 -21.46 -7.44
N GLN A 92 -5.32 -21.30 -8.72
CA GLN A 92 -3.95 -21.44 -9.23
C GLN A 92 -3.00 -20.39 -8.63
N LEU A 93 -3.44 -19.14 -8.51
CA LEU A 93 -2.69 -18.06 -7.86
C LEU A 93 -2.43 -18.35 -6.37
N ALA A 94 -3.46 -18.77 -5.64
CA ALA A 94 -3.33 -19.13 -4.23
C ALA A 94 -2.33 -20.30 -4.01
N ASN A 95 -2.26 -21.22 -4.97
CA ASN A 95 -1.32 -22.34 -4.98
C ASN A 95 0.09 -21.98 -5.52
N SER A 96 0.37 -20.70 -5.81
CA SER A 96 1.66 -20.25 -6.34
C SER A 96 2.05 -20.94 -7.67
N GLN A 97 1.07 -21.20 -8.54
CA GLN A 97 1.34 -21.81 -9.85
C GLN A 97 2.19 -20.86 -10.71
N PRO A 98 3.38 -21.30 -11.17
CA PRO A 98 4.24 -20.48 -12.01
C PRO A 98 3.60 -20.23 -13.38
N GLY A 99 3.82 -19.06 -13.97
CA GLY A 99 3.28 -18.65 -15.26
C GLY A 99 1.90 -18.00 -15.22
N VAL A 100 1.12 -18.20 -14.16
CA VAL A 100 -0.24 -17.61 -14.04
C VAL A 100 -0.17 -16.14 -13.64
N ILE A 101 0.68 -15.81 -12.66
CA ILE A 101 0.82 -14.43 -12.18
C ILE A 101 1.44 -13.54 -13.26
N GLU A 102 2.40 -14.06 -14.01
CA GLU A 102 3.10 -13.38 -15.09
C GLU A 102 2.12 -12.90 -16.16
N LYS A 103 1.19 -13.77 -16.59
CA LYS A 103 0.14 -13.41 -17.56
C LYS A 103 -0.73 -12.26 -17.05
N ILE A 104 -1.13 -12.32 -15.79
CA ILE A 104 -1.97 -11.29 -15.16
C ILE A 104 -1.19 -9.97 -15.03
N LEU A 105 0.10 -10.03 -14.71
CA LEU A 105 0.95 -8.84 -14.63
C LEU A 105 1.13 -8.18 -16.00
N ILE A 106 1.26 -8.95 -17.09
CA ILE A 106 1.29 -8.41 -18.46
C ILE A 106 -0.02 -7.69 -18.79
N GLU A 107 -1.15 -8.36 -18.56
CA GLU A 107 -2.48 -7.79 -18.83
C GLU A 107 -2.71 -6.52 -18.01
N LEU A 108 -2.34 -6.54 -16.73
CA LEU A 108 -2.45 -5.40 -15.85
C LEU A 108 -1.52 -4.25 -16.29
N ARG A 109 -0.28 -4.54 -16.68
CA ARG A 109 0.66 -3.52 -17.16
C ARG A 109 0.13 -2.84 -18.42
N ALA A 110 -0.41 -3.61 -19.37
CA ALA A 110 -1.05 -3.05 -20.55
C ALA A 110 -2.26 -2.17 -20.19
N LYS A 111 -3.06 -2.58 -19.21
CA LYS A 111 -4.20 -1.79 -18.72
C LYS A 111 -3.78 -0.49 -18.05
N ILE A 112 -2.79 -0.55 -17.15
CA ILE A 112 -2.23 0.62 -16.48
C ILE A 112 -1.67 1.60 -17.51
N LEU A 113 -0.92 1.10 -18.50
CA LEU A 113 -0.36 1.95 -19.56
C LEU A 113 -1.47 2.64 -20.38
N LYS A 114 -2.54 1.90 -20.72
CA LYS A 114 -3.70 2.48 -21.42
C LYS A 114 -4.39 3.57 -20.58
N ASP A 115 -4.61 3.32 -19.30
CA ASP A 115 -5.26 4.29 -18.40
C ASP A 115 -4.37 5.53 -18.17
N CYS A 116 -3.06 5.35 -17.99
CA CYS A 116 -2.10 6.46 -17.91
C CYS A 116 -2.02 7.26 -19.22
N ASN A 117 -2.08 6.60 -20.37
CA ASN A 117 -2.11 7.26 -21.67
C ASN A 117 -3.45 7.96 -21.93
N ALA A 118 -4.57 7.47 -21.38
CA ALA A 118 -5.85 8.18 -21.44
C ALA A 118 -5.82 9.45 -20.60
N ASP A 119 -5.21 9.41 -19.42
CA ASP A 119 -4.98 10.59 -18.57
C ASP A 119 -4.03 11.59 -19.25
N ARG A 120 -2.93 11.09 -19.85
CA ARG A 120 -2.02 11.90 -20.68
C ARG A 120 -2.73 12.50 -21.90
N ASN A 121 -3.52 11.73 -22.65
CA ASN A 121 -4.24 12.23 -23.81
C ASN A 121 -5.33 13.23 -23.39
N SER A 122 -5.97 13.05 -22.23
CA SER A 122 -6.88 14.05 -21.66
C SER A 122 -6.16 15.37 -21.35
N LEU A 123 -4.89 15.32 -20.92
CA LEU A 123 -4.07 16.52 -20.72
C LEU A 123 -3.64 17.20 -22.03
N TYR A 124 -3.59 16.46 -23.14
CA TYR A 124 -3.21 16.97 -24.47
C TYR A 124 -4.41 17.28 -25.38
N ALA A 125 -5.64 16.88 -25.01
CA ALA A 125 -6.84 17.08 -25.82
C ALA A 125 -7.18 18.56 -26.09
N GLU A 126 -6.64 19.49 -25.29
CA GLU A 126 -6.75 20.95 -25.53
C GLU A 126 -5.95 21.42 -26.77
N TYR A 127 -5.17 20.57 -27.45
CA TYR A 127 -4.31 20.95 -28.59
C TYR A 127 -4.94 20.84 -29.98
N GLU A 128 -6.00 20.04 -30.18
CA GLU A 128 -6.49 19.76 -31.55
C GLU A 128 -7.45 20.81 -32.13
N GLU A 129 -7.85 21.85 -31.37
CA GLU A 129 -8.79 22.85 -31.89
C GLU A 129 -8.14 23.97 -32.74
N ASP A 130 -6.81 24.19 -32.67
CA ASP A 130 -6.18 25.37 -33.30
C ASP A 130 -5.24 25.09 -34.50
N GLU A 131 -5.00 23.83 -34.90
CA GLU A 131 -4.07 23.51 -36.00
C GLU A 131 -4.73 23.47 -37.40
N LYS A 132 -5.58 24.46 -37.70
CA LYS A 132 -5.78 24.88 -39.10
C LYS A 132 -4.98 26.14 -39.39
N LYS A 133 -3.65 26.02 -39.45
CA LYS A 133 -2.78 26.85 -40.31
C LYS A 133 -1.35 26.31 -40.42
N GLU A 134 -0.99 26.07 -41.68
CA GLU A 134 0.35 25.91 -42.26
C GLU A 134 1.16 24.63 -41.99
N VAL A 135 0.98 23.72 -42.96
CA VAL A 135 1.81 22.55 -43.22
C VAL A 135 3.23 22.98 -43.60
N VAL A 136 4.21 22.73 -42.72
CA VAL A 136 5.62 22.58 -43.12
C VAL A 136 5.96 21.10 -43.07
N LYS A 137 6.13 20.49 -44.24
CA LYS A 137 6.52 19.08 -44.41
C LYS A 137 7.93 18.86 -43.84
N SER A 138 8.02 18.38 -42.60
CA SER A 138 9.23 17.73 -42.08
C SER A 138 9.05 16.21 -42.18
N VAL A 139 10.04 15.55 -42.78
CA VAL A 139 10.04 14.14 -43.20
C VAL A 139 10.42 13.22 -42.04
N LEU A 140 9.81 13.40 -40.85
CA LEU A 140 10.04 12.51 -39.71
C LEU A 140 8.74 12.13 -39.04
N ASN A 141 8.67 10.86 -38.60
CA ASN A 141 7.47 10.21 -38.06
C ASN A 141 6.94 11.00 -36.83
N PRO A 142 5.72 11.57 -36.88
CA PRO A 142 5.20 12.47 -35.84
C PRO A 142 5.12 11.84 -34.43
N GLU A 143 4.92 10.52 -34.38
CA GLU A 143 4.81 9.76 -33.13
C GLU A 143 6.10 9.76 -32.30
N GLU A 144 7.29 9.79 -32.92
CA GLU A 144 8.54 9.80 -32.16
C GLU A 144 8.88 11.17 -31.55
N ILE A 145 8.43 12.26 -32.19
CA ILE A 145 8.70 13.63 -31.72
C ILE A 145 7.76 13.97 -30.57
N ALA A 146 6.47 13.60 -30.67
CA ALA A 146 5.49 13.77 -29.59
C ALA A 146 5.82 12.93 -28.34
N ASN A 147 6.45 11.76 -28.52
CA ASN A 147 6.90 10.94 -27.40
C ASN A 147 8.16 11.49 -26.72
N LYS A 148 8.94 12.36 -27.38
CA LYS A 148 10.20 12.92 -26.84
C LYS A 148 10.08 14.37 -26.32
N THR A 149 9.08 15.13 -26.73
CA THR A 149 8.97 16.55 -26.35
C THR A 149 7.66 16.84 -25.63
N VAL A 150 7.77 17.18 -24.34
CA VAL A 150 6.63 17.63 -23.51
C VAL A 150 6.36 19.11 -23.81
N PRO A 151 5.17 19.50 -24.27
CA PRO A 151 4.82 20.90 -24.47
C PRO A 151 4.96 21.73 -23.19
N ARG A 152 5.44 22.96 -23.32
CA ARG A 152 5.80 23.84 -22.20
C ARG A 152 4.65 24.06 -21.20
N HIS A 153 3.41 24.19 -21.68
CA HIS A 153 2.27 24.43 -20.80
C HIS A 153 1.91 23.18 -19.96
N VAL A 154 2.04 21.95 -20.51
CA VAL A 154 1.91 20.70 -19.74
C VAL A 154 2.99 20.66 -18.66
N PHE A 155 4.23 20.98 -19.00
CA PHE A 155 5.33 21.03 -18.03
C PHE A 155 5.05 22.03 -16.89
N VAL A 156 4.57 23.23 -17.22
CA VAL A 156 4.23 24.24 -16.21
C VAL A 156 3.07 23.80 -15.32
N ARG A 157 2.00 23.21 -15.90
CA ARG A 157 0.85 22.68 -15.15
C ARG A 157 1.28 21.55 -14.22
N LEU A 158 2.04 20.58 -14.72
CA LEU A 158 2.58 19.48 -13.90
C LEU A 158 3.51 19.99 -12.80
N LYS A 159 4.33 21.00 -13.07
CA LYS A 159 5.21 21.62 -12.07
C LYS A 159 4.40 22.32 -10.98
N GLN A 160 3.31 23.00 -11.33
CA GLN A 160 2.42 23.64 -10.36
C GLN A 160 1.69 22.60 -9.49
N GLU A 161 1.12 21.56 -10.10
CA GLU A 161 0.48 20.47 -9.35
C GLU A 161 1.46 19.76 -8.41
N LEU A 162 2.71 19.60 -8.82
CA LEU A 162 3.76 19.03 -7.99
C LEU A 162 4.03 19.92 -6.76
N GLU A 163 4.11 21.23 -6.94
CA GLU A 163 4.30 22.19 -5.85
C GLU A 163 3.14 22.15 -4.86
N GLU A 164 1.90 22.20 -5.35
CA GLU A 164 0.69 22.12 -4.51
C GLU A 164 0.66 20.81 -3.70
N LYS A 165 1.00 19.68 -4.33
CA LYS A 165 1.10 18.39 -3.63
C LYS A 165 2.20 18.41 -2.56
N ASN A 166 3.33 19.06 -2.83
CA ASN A 166 4.44 19.20 -1.88
C ASN A 166 4.07 20.06 -0.66
N GLU A 167 3.34 21.16 -0.88
CA GLU A 167 2.79 21.98 0.21
C GLU A 167 1.84 21.18 1.10
N LEU A 168 0.94 20.40 0.51
CA LEU A 168 0.02 19.53 1.26
C LEU A 168 0.77 18.48 2.09
N ILE A 169 1.83 17.88 1.54
CA ILE A 169 2.69 16.95 2.27
C ILE A 169 3.33 17.65 3.47
N ASN A 170 3.82 18.88 3.31
CA ASN A 170 4.41 19.64 4.40
C ASN A 170 3.40 19.92 5.52
N ILE A 171 2.18 20.36 5.16
CA ILE A 171 1.08 20.57 6.13
C ILE A 171 0.76 19.27 6.89
N LEU A 172 0.69 18.14 6.18
CA LEU A 172 0.44 16.85 6.80
C LEU A 172 1.56 16.44 7.76
N HIS A 173 2.82 16.63 7.38
CA HIS A 173 3.97 16.37 8.26
C HIS A 173 3.92 17.21 9.54
N GLN A 174 3.58 18.50 9.43
CA GLN A 174 3.40 19.36 10.61
C GLN A 174 2.28 18.84 11.51
N LYS A 175 1.14 18.41 10.95
CA LYS A 175 0.04 17.82 11.71
C LYS A 175 0.43 16.52 12.40
N VAL A 176 1.16 15.63 11.72
CA VAL A 176 1.67 14.37 12.31
C VAL A 176 2.59 14.67 13.48
N SER A 177 3.57 15.57 13.29
CA SER A 177 4.49 15.98 14.36
C SER A 177 3.77 16.58 15.58
N HIS A 178 2.73 17.39 15.35
CA HIS A 178 1.91 17.94 16.43
C HIS A 178 1.17 16.83 17.21
N LEU A 179 0.54 15.89 16.49
CA LEU A 179 -0.16 14.76 17.11
C LEU A 179 0.79 13.85 17.89
N GLU A 180 1.97 13.58 17.37
CA GLU A 180 3.02 12.81 18.06
C GLU A 180 3.44 13.49 19.37
N SER A 181 3.60 14.82 19.36
CA SER A 181 3.91 15.60 20.57
C SER A 181 2.78 15.49 21.62
N LEU A 182 1.52 15.60 21.18
CA LEU A 182 0.36 15.44 22.06
C LEU A 182 0.27 14.03 22.66
N ILE A 183 0.54 12.99 21.88
CA ILE A 183 0.58 11.60 22.36
C ILE A 183 1.66 11.47 23.43
N LYS A 184 2.89 11.95 23.15
CA LYS A 184 3.99 11.91 24.12
C LYS A 184 3.66 12.62 25.44
N LEU A 185 3.00 13.79 25.39
CA LEU A 185 2.55 14.51 26.58
C LEU A 185 1.49 13.72 27.36
N LYS A 186 0.55 13.09 26.65
CA LYS A 186 -0.48 12.24 27.28
C LYS A 186 0.15 11.00 27.91
N ASP A 187 1.11 10.35 27.27
CA ASP A 187 1.83 9.20 27.81
C ASP A 187 2.64 9.55 29.07
N GLN A 188 3.28 10.73 29.08
CA GLN A 188 3.95 11.23 30.28
C GLN A 188 2.94 11.45 31.42
N ARG A 189 1.79 12.06 31.12
CA ARG A 189 0.73 12.30 32.12
C ARG A 189 0.15 10.99 32.65
N ILE A 190 -0.06 9.99 31.80
CA ILE A 190 -0.49 8.65 32.19
C ILE A 190 0.56 8.04 33.13
N THR A 191 1.85 8.15 32.79
CA THR A 191 2.96 7.64 33.60
C THR A 191 2.99 8.30 34.99
N ASP A 192 2.84 9.62 35.05
CA ASP A 192 2.82 10.38 36.30
C ASP A 192 1.61 9.99 37.17
N LEU A 193 0.41 9.91 36.58
CA LEU A 193 -0.81 9.51 37.29
C LEU A 193 -0.73 8.06 37.76
N THR A 194 -0.20 7.15 36.94
CA THR A 194 0.03 5.75 37.32
C THR A 194 0.99 5.66 38.50
N SER A 195 2.08 6.45 38.48
CA SER A 195 3.03 6.52 39.60
C SER A 195 2.39 7.06 40.88
N GLN A 196 1.49 8.04 40.76
CA GLN A 196 0.74 8.61 41.90
C GLN A 196 -0.34 7.66 42.44
N ILE A 197 -0.87 6.75 41.63
CA ILE A 197 -1.82 5.71 42.08
C ILE A 197 -1.06 4.56 42.77
N ILE A 198 0.16 4.25 42.33
CA ILE A 198 0.97 3.17 42.92
C ILE A 198 1.55 3.60 44.29
N LYS A 199 1.98 4.86 44.45
CA LYS A 199 2.60 5.37 45.71
C LYS A 199 1.74 5.21 46.99
N PRO A 200 0.41 5.46 47.00
CA PRO A 200 -0.43 5.27 48.19
C PRO A 200 -0.66 3.80 48.56
N ILE A 201 -0.52 2.87 47.61
CA ILE A 201 -0.79 1.45 47.84
C ILE A 201 0.33 0.83 48.69
N GLU A 202 1.58 1.24 48.50
CA GLU A 202 2.73 0.73 49.28
C GLU A 202 2.76 1.24 50.74
N GLN A 203 2.22 2.42 51.04
CA GLN A 203 2.19 2.94 52.43
C GLN A 203 1.08 2.32 53.30
N SER A 204 0.07 1.69 52.69
CA SER A 204 -1.03 1.03 53.42
C SER A 204 -0.69 -0.40 53.91
N ILE A 205 0.45 -0.95 53.47
CA ILE A 205 0.90 -2.31 53.81
C ILE A 205 2.22 -2.23 54.60
N THR A 206 2.18 -1.66 55.81
CA THR A 206 3.24 -1.91 56.80
C THR A 206 2.63 -2.57 58.06
N PRO A 207 3.11 -3.76 58.47
CA PRO A 207 2.54 -4.50 59.58
C PRO A 207 2.94 -3.86 60.91
N ARG A 208 1.96 -3.43 61.70
CA ARG A 208 2.17 -2.95 63.07
C ARG A 208 2.41 -4.17 63.98
N THR A 209 3.67 -4.56 64.15
CA THR A 209 4.09 -5.48 65.21
C THR A 209 3.89 -4.80 66.57
N PHE A 210 2.86 -5.23 67.31
CA PHE A 210 2.81 -5.04 68.75
C PHE A 210 2.92 -6.40 69.45
N ALA A 211 3.87 -6.44 70.37
CA ALA A 211 4.33 -7.60 71.10
C ALA A 211 3.21 -8.30 71.89
N ALA A 212 3.31 -9.63 71.95
CA ALA A 212 2.52 -10.48 72.83
C ALA A 212 2.97 -10.32 74.29
N SER A 213 2.02 -10.07 75.20
CA SER A 213 2.17 -10.40 76.63
C SER A 213 0.92 -11.15 77.15
N THR A 214 1.06 -12.47 77.25
CA THR A 214 0.94 -13.25 78.50
C THR A 214 -0.39 -13.25 79.30
N ILE A 215 -1.09 -14.42 79.25
CA ILE A 215 -1.74 -15.17 80.38
C ILE A 215 -3.02 -14.53 80.99
N SER A 216 -4.12 -15.18 81.39
CA SER A 216 -4.57 -16.57 81.63
C SER A 216 -6.10 -16.62 81.58
N LYS A 217 -6.68 -17.75 81.14
CA LYS A 217 -8.06 -18.12 81.48
C LYS A 217 -8.08 -18.70 82.90
N LEU A 218 -8.88 -18.09 83.77
CA LEU A 218 -9.31 -18.68 85.04
C LEU A 218 -10.83 -18.82 85.02
N ARG A 219 -11.28 -19.96 85.58
CA ARG A 219 -12.55 -20.20 86.28
C ARG A 219 -13.70 -20.82 85.46
N THR A 220 -14.48 -21.83 85.88
CA THR A 220 -14.45 -22.89 86.91
C THR A 220 -15.61 -23.85 86.62
N LYS A 221 -15.49 -25.10 87.08
CA LYS A 221 -16.53 -26.12 87.31
C LYS A 221 -17.92 -25.57 87.67
N ILE A 222 -18.99 -26.14 87.11
CA ILE A 222 -20.01 -26.95 87.80
C ILE A 222 -20.41 -28.07 86.84
#